data_AF-A0A7X9PYU1-F1
#
_entry.id   AF-A0A7X9PYU1-F1
#
_cell.length_a   1.000
_cell.length_b   1.000
_cell.length_c   1.000
_cell.angle_alpha   90.00
_cell.angle_beta   90.00
_cell.angle_gamma   90.00
#
_symmetry.space_group_name_H-M   'P 1'
#
loop_
_entity.id
_entity.type
_entity.pdbx_description
1 polymer ?
#
loop_
_entity_poly.entity_id
_entity_poly.type
_entity_poly.pdbx_seq_one_letter_code
_entity_poly.pdbx_strand_id
1 'polypeptide(L)'
;YQVIVTSNVFGDILSDEASQLVGGMGFAPSGNIGEKAALFEPSHGSVPKYAHQYKINPCGLLITGVMMLEYLGLKDHAARLEKAIGDVLVESKYLTYDIWRDDKADKDWEKKAVSTLDMAKAIASKIDPDFDKKADAICAKAREMCAWEHLVQK
;
A
#
# COMPACT_ATOMS: atom_id res chain seq x y z
N TYR A 1 2.03 -21.63 -9.05
CA TYR A 1 0.60 -21.73 -9.45
C TYR A 1 0.20 -20.44 -10.15
N GLN A 2 -0.88 -20.44 -10.94
CA GLN A 2 -1.39 -19.22 -11.60
C GLN A 2 -2.78 -18.83 -11.05
N VAL A 3 -3.71 -19.79 -10.96
CA VAL A 3 -5.03 -19.60 -10.35
C VAL A 3 -5.30 -20.77 -9.42
N ILE A 4 -5.80 -20.50 -8.22
CA ILE A 4 -6.23 -21.49 -7.23
C ILE A 4 -7.67 -21.15 -6.85
N VAL A 5 -8.55 -22.16 -6.86
CA VAL A 5 -9.94 -22.04 -6.42
C VAL A 5 -10.14 -22.96 -5.23
N THR A 6 -10.69 -22.43 -4.14
CA THR A 6 -10.87 -23.17 -2.88
C THR A 6 -12.04 -22.59 -2.07
N SER A 7 -12.42 -23.24 -0.98
CA SER A 7 -13.45 -22.74 -0.07
C SER A 7 -12.91 -21.62 0.83
N ASN A 8 -13.81 -20.85 1.46
CA ASN A 8 -13.48 -19.63 2.21
C ASN A 8 -12.29 -19.81 3.18
N VAL A 9 -12.38 -20.72 4.15
CA VAL A 9 -11.35 -20.92 5.18
C VAL A 9 -10.00 -21.34 4.58
N PHE A 10 -10.00 -22.20 3.56
CA PHE A 10 -8.76 -22.59 2.90
C PHE A 10 -8.20 -21.46 2.02
N GLY A 11 -9.07 -20.61 1.47
CA GLY A 11 -8.68 -19.43 0.70
C GLY A 11 -7.97 -18.43 1.59
N ASP A 12 -8.54 -18.13 2.76
CA ASP A 12 -7.96 -17.28 3.79
C ASP A 12 -6.54 -17.75 4.15
N ILE A 13 -6.40 -19.00 4.60
CA ILE A 13 -5.10 -19.59 4.97
C ILE A 13 -4.10 -19.55 3.81
N LEU A 14 -4.49 -20.01 2.62
CA LEU A 14 -3.56 -20.08 1.49
C LEU A 14 -3.15 -18.68 1.00
N SER A 15 -4.05 -17.71 1.06
CA SER A 15 -3.77 -16.34 0.65
C SER A 15 -2.81 -15.64 1.61
N ASP A 16 -2.96 -15.87 2.92
CA ASP A 16 -2.04 -15.37 3.94
C ASP A 16 -0.64 -15.96 3.78
N GLU A 17 -0.53 -17.29 3.65
CA GLU A 17 0.74 -17.97 3.41
C GLU A 17 1.41 -17.49 2.12
N ALA A 18 0.63 -17.34 1.03
CA ALA A 18 1.15 -16.82 -0.23
C ALA A 18 1.67 -15.39 -0.09
N SER A 19 0.96 -14.52 0.64
CA SER A 19 1.40 -13.15 0.90
C SER A 19 2.71 -13.12 1.69
N GLN A 20 2.86 -13.99 2.69
CA GLN A 20 4.04 -14.05 3.54
C GLN A 20 5.30 -14.46 2.78
N LEU A 21 5.16 -15.25 1.70
CA LEU A 21 6.28 -15.66 0.85
C LEU A 21 6.84 -14.53 -0.03
N VAL A 22 6.05 -13.50 -0.33
CA VAL A 22 6.39 -12.47 -1.33
C VAL A 22 6.60 -11.07 -0.75
N GLY A 23 6.73 -10.95 0.57
CA GLY A 23 6.97 -9.67 1.26
C GLY A 23 5.97 -9.35 2.37
N GLY A 24 5.02 -10.26 2.66
CA GLY A 24 4.04 -10.13 3.73
C GLY A 24 2.74 -9.44 3.30
N MET A 25 1.77 -9.45 4.22
CA MET A 25 0.43 -8.87 4.02
C MET A 25 0.43 -7.38 3.64
N GLY A 26 1.52 -6.66 3.91
CA GLY A 26 1.67 -5.25 3.50
C GLY A 26 1.67 -5.04 1.98
N PHE A 27 1.76 -6.10 1.19
CA PHE A 27 1.75 -6.06 -0.28
C PHE A 27 0.59 -6.84 -0.91
N ALA A 28 -0.30 -7.41 -0.09
CA ALA A 28 -1.39 -8.26 -0.56
C ALA A 28 -2.63 -7.42 -0.93
N PRO A 29 -3.01 -7.35 -2.22
CA PRO A 29 -4.29 -6.79 -2.63
C PRO A 29 -5.42 -7.81 -2.49
N SER A 30 -6.65 -7.34 -2.34
CA SER A 30 -7.83 -8.19 -2.45
C SER A 30 -8.99 -7.51 -3.18
N GLY A 31 -9.89 -8.34 -3.72
CA GLY A 31 -11.08 -7.88 -4.42
C GLY A 31 -12.24 -8.84 -4.20
N ASN A 32 -13.32 -8.32 -3.61
CA ASN A 32 -14.60 -9.00 -3.43
C ASN A 32 -15.51 -8.66 -4.62
N ILE A 33 -15.63 -9.59 -5.57
CA ILE A 33 -16.37 -9.38 -6.82
C ILE A 33 -17.73 -10.09 -6.75
N GLY A 34 -18.81 -9.33 -6.89
CA GLY A 34 -20.18 -9.83 -7.00
C GLY A 34 -20.86 -9.39 -8.29
N GLU A 35 -22.10 -9.85 -8.52
CA GLU A 35 -22.85 -9.54 -9.75
C GLU A 35 -23.20 -8.05 -9.89
N LYS A 36 -23.40 -7.35 -8.77
CA LYS A 36 -23.88 -5.96 -8.75
C LYS A 36 -22.80 -4.95 -8.36
N ALA A 37 -21.74 -5.41 -7.73
CA ALA A 37 -20.71 -4.54 -7.16
C ALA A 37 -19.39 -5.30 -7.01
N ALA A 38 -18.31 -4.54 -7.01
CA ALA A 38 -16.97 -4.99 -6.67
C ALA A 38 -16.41 -4.09 -5.56
N LEU A 39 -15.84 -4.69 -4.53
CA LEU A 39 -15.15 -4.00 -3.43
C LEU A 39 -13.68 -4.39 -3.47
N PHE A 40 -12.80 -3.40 -3.48
CA PHE A 40 -11.36 -3.61 -3.46
C PHE A 40 -10.81 -3.06 -2.14
N GLU A 41 -10.13 -3.91 -1.39
CA GLU A 41 -9.53 -3.56 -0.11
C GLU A 41 -8.20 -4.33 0.07
N PRO A 42 -7.21 -3.77 0.77
CA PRO A 42 -6.01 -4.52 1.10
C PRO A 42 -6.36 -5.71 2.00
N SER A 43 -5.66 -6.84 1.86
CA SER A 43 -5.94 -8.03 2.70
C SER A 43 -5.62 -7.82 4.17
N HIS A 44 -4.71 -6.88 4.48
CA HIS A 44 -4.30 -6.64 5.86
C HIS A 44 -5.39 -5.92 6.68
N GLY A 45 -5.41 -6.18 7.99
CA GLY A 45 -6.28 -5.47 8.93
C GLY A 45 -5.85 -4.04 9.24
N SER A 46 -6.55 -3.39 10.19
CA SER A 46 -6.42 -1.96 10.53
C SER A 46 -5.19 -1.59 11.39
N VAL A 47 -4.47 -2.56 11.93
CA VAL A 47 -3.30 -2.43 12.83
C VAL A 47 -3.35 -1.17 13.74
N PRO A 48 -4.29 -1.10 14.70
CA PRO A 48 -4.64 0.15 15.41
C PRO A 48 -3.46 0.85 16.11
N LYS A 49 -2.45 0.08 16.55
CA LYS A 49 -1.25 0.62 17.22
C LYS A 49 -0.41 1.56 16.35
N TYR A 50 -0.59 1.58 15.03
CA TYR A 50 0.14 2.48 14.12
C TYR A 50 -0.73 3.61 13.55
N ALA A 51 -1.99 3.71 13.97
CA ALA A 51 -2.86 4.79 13.55
C ALA A 51 -2.21 6.15 13.84
N HIS A 52 -2.31 7.09 12.89
CA HIS A 52 -1.77 8.46 12.96
C HIS A 52 -0.24 8.59 13.06
N GLN A 53 0.51 7.49 13.00
CA GLN A 53 1.98 7.53 13.10
C GLN A 53 2.68 7.68 11.74
N TYR A 54 1.97 7.48 10.63
CA TYR A 54 2.53 7.50 9.27
C TYR A 54 3.77 6.60 9.13
N LYS A 55 3.70 5.38 9.67
CA LYS A 55 4.81 4.42 9.65
C LYS A 55 4.63 3.24 8.70
N ILE A 56 3.39 2.89 8.37
CA ILE A 56 3.08 1.67 7.60
C ILE A 56 3.27 1.91 6.12
N ASN A 57 3.74 0.91 5.37
CA ASN A 57 3.83 1.03 3.92
C ASN A 57 2.42 1.29 3.31
N PRO A 58 2.32 2.12 2.27
CA PRO A 58 1.06 2.33 1.55
C PRO A 58 0.82 1.30 0.42
N CYS A 59 1.76 0.38 0.18
CA CYS A 59 1.78 -0.46 -1.01
C CYS A 59 0.55 -1.36 -1.14
N GLY A 60 0.12 -2.03 -0.06
CA GLY A 60 -1.04 -2.92 -0.11
C GLY A 60 -2.30 -2.22 -0.62
N LEU A 61 -2.55 -1.00 -0.16
CA LEU A 61 -3.66 -0.17 -0.64
C LEU A 61 -3.47 0.28 -2.09
N LEU A 62 -2.25 0.67 -2.49
CA LEU A 62 -1.98 1.13 -3.84
C LEU A 62 -2.08 0.00 -4.87
N ILE A 63 -1.57 -1.20 -4.56
CA ILE A 63 -1.69 -2.40 -5.40
C ILE A 63 -3.15 -2.84 -5.49
N THR A 64 -3.92 -2.71 -4.41
CA THR A 64 -5.38 -2.88 -4.45
C THR A 64 -6.02 -1.89 -5.44
N GLY A 65 -5.54 -0.65 -5.48
CA GLY A 65 -5.92 0.34 -6.48
C GLY A 65 -5.56 -0.09 -7.91
N VAL A 66 -4.40 -0.73 -8.12
CA VAL A 66 -4.03 -1.32 -9.42
C VAL A 66 -5.06 -2.37 -9.84
N MET A 67 -5.40 -3.31 -8.95
CA MET A 67 -6.40 -4.36 -9.20
C MET A 67 -7.78 -3.76 -9.57
N MET A 68 -8.19 -2.70 -8.88
CA MET A 68 -9.42 -1.96 -9.20
C MET A 68 -9.35 -1.31 -10.59
N LEU A 69 -8.25 -0.64 -10.92
CA LEU A 69 -8.07 0.01 -12.23
C LEU A 69 -8.11 -1.02 -13.37
N GLU A 70 -7.50 -2.19 -13.18
CA GLU A 70 -7.58 -3.30 -14.13
C GLU A 70 -9.02 -3.81 -14.30
N TYR A 71 -9.75 -3.98 -13.20
CA TYR A 71 -11.15 -4.39 -13.22
C TYR A 71 -12.03 -3.38 -13.99
N LEU A 72 -11.73 -2.08 -13.87
CA LEU A 72 -12.41 -1.00 -14.61
C LEU A 72 -11.97 -0.86 -16.07
N GLY A 73 -11.02 -1.68 -16.53
CA GLY A 73 -10.46 -1.61 -17.90
C GLY A 73 -9.45 -0.48 -18.12
N LEU A 74 -9.04 0.22 -17.06
CA LEU A 74 -8.08 1.34 -17.08
C LEU A 74 -6.63 0.84 -17.03
N LYS A 75 -6.28 -0.09 -17.93
CA LYS A 75 -5.00 -0.83 -17.91
C LYS A 75 -3.77 0.06 -17.96
N ASP A 76 -3.80 1.14 -18.74
CA ASP A 76 -2.66 2.07 -18.83
C ASP A 76 -2.41 2.79 -17.50
N HIS A 77 -3.48 3.13 -16.76
CA HIS A 77 -3.37 3.74 -15.44
C HIS A 77 -2.87 2.74 -14.40
N ALA A 78 -3.38 1.50 -14.46
CA ALA A 78 -2.93 0.40 -13.61
C ALA A 78 -1.43 0.14 -13.79
N ALA A 79 -0.97 -0.04 -15.04
CA ALA A 79 0.43 -0.28 -15.36
C ALA A 79 1.35 0.87 -14.94
N ARG A 80 0.90 2.13 -15.10
CA ARG A 80 1.66 3.31 -14.63
C ARG A 80 1.84 3.31 -13.11
N LEU A 81 0.78 3.01 -12.35
CA LEU A 81 0.82 2.94 -10.90
C LEU A 81 1.68 1.76 -10.42
N GLU A 82 1.48 0.57 -10.99
CA GLU A 82 2.27 -0.63 -10.67
C GLU A 82 3.76 -0.40 -10.93
N LYS A 83 4.10 0.17 -12.09
CA LYS A 83 5.49 0.53 -12.41
C LYS A 83 6.07 1.53 -11.42
N ALA A 84 5.33 2.56 -11.04
CA ALA A 84 5.78 3.56 -10.07
C ALA A 84 6.07 2.95 -8.69
N ILE A 85 5.21 2.03 -8.23
CA ILE A 85 5.43 1.28 -6.99
C ILE A 85 6.72 0.45 -7.11
N GLY A 86 6.86 -0.31 -8.20
CA GLY A 86 8.05 -1.14 -8.47
C GLY A 86 9.34 -0.33 -8.51
N ASP A 87 9.35 0.82 -9.21
CA ASP A 87 10.51 1.71 -9.32
C ASP A 87 10.95 2.20 -7.93
N VAL A 88 10.02 2.60 -7.05
CA VAL A 88 10.34 3.06 -5.69
C VAL A 88 10.88 1.93 -4.82
N LEU A 89 10.33 0.72 -4.93
CA LEU A 89 10.80 -0.46 -4.21
C LEU A 89 12.23 -0.84 -4.64
N VAL A 90 12.51 -0.85 -5.95
CA VAL A 90 13.83 -1.19 -6.49
C VAL A 90 14.87 -0.12 -6.14
N GLU A 91 14.51 1.16 -6.21
CA GLU A 91 15.43 2.25 -5.85
C GLU A 91 15.86 2.22 -4.39
N SER A 92 15.07 1.61 -3.50
CA SER A 92 15.41 1.40 -2.07
C SER A 92 15.82 2.68 -1.33
N LYS A 93 15.17 3.81 -1.65
CA LYS A 93 15.44 5.13 -1.04
C LYS A 93 14.34 5.61 -0.10
N TYR A 94 13.09 5.37 -0.47
CA TYR A 94 11.91 5.86 0.24
C TYR A 94 11.05 4.69 0.69
N LEU A 95 11.61 3.83 1.55
CA LEU A 95 10.90 2.66 2.09
C LEU A 95 10.56 2.87 3.56
N THR A 96 9.40 2.37 3.97
CA THR A 96 8.93 2.41 5.36
C THR A 96 9.60 1.32 6.21
N TYR A 97 9.45 1.43 7.54
CA TYR A 97 10.15 0.58 8.51
C TYR A 97 9.85 -0.91 8.31
N ASP A 98 8.63 -1.25 7.89
CA ASP A 98 8.14 -2.62 7.76
C ASP A 98 8.75 -3.36 6.56
N ILE A 99 9.31 -2.62 5.60
CA ILE A 99 10.10 -3.15 4.49
C ILE A 99 11.57 -3.25 4.90
N TRP A 100 12.12 -2.18 5.51
CA TRP A 100 13.52 -2.13 5.92
C TRP A 100 13.90 -3.13 7.02
N ARG A 101 12.98 -3.46 7.93
CA ARG A 101 13.25 -4.41 9.04
C ARG A 101 13.71 -5.80 8.58
N ASP A 102 13.43 -6.15 7.33
CA ASP A 102 13.83 -7.42 6.75
C ASP A 102 15.28 -7.40 6.23
N ASP A 103 15.88 -6.21 6.04
CA ASP A 103 17.31 -6.02 5.79
C ASP A 103 18.12 -6.13 7.08
N LYS A 104 18.30 -7.36 7.55
CA LYS A 104 19.07 -7.67 8.77
C LYS A 104 20.58 -7.41 8.64
N ALA A 105 21.08 -7.17 7.42
CA ALA A 105 22.50 -6.91 7.20
C ALA A 105 22.87 -5.46 7.54
N ASP A 106 21.94 -4.53 7.34
CA ASP A 106 22.11 -3.12 7.66
C ASP A 106 21.74 -2.84 9.12
N LYS A 107 22.71 -2.42 9.94
CA LYS A 107 22.47 -2.09 11.36
C LYS A 107 21.79 -0.74 11.56
N ASP A 108 21.73 0.09 10.53
CA ASP A 108 21.16 1.45 10.56
C ASP A 108 19.84 1.55 9.78
N TRP A 109 19.21 0.42 9.43
CA TRP A 109 17.97 0.38 8.64
C TRP A 109 16.85 1.25 9.22
N GLU A 110 16.74 1.34 10.55
CA GLU A 110 15.73 2.16 11.22
C GLU A 110 15.86 3.65 10.89
N LYS A 111 17.09 4.15 10.73
CA LYS A 111 17.36 5.55 10.39
C LYS A 111 17.06 5.87 8.93
N LYS A 112 16.98 4.84 8.08
CA LYS A 112 16.66 4.95 6.65
C LYS A 112 15.15 4.87 6.38
N ALA A 113 14.39 4.37 7.34
CA ALA A 113 12.94 4.27 7.19
C ALA A 113 12.30 5.65 7.08
N VAL A 114 11.53 5.84 6.01
CA VAL A 114 10.76 7.07 5.77
C VAL A 114 9.31 6.91 6.23
N SER A 115 8.55 8.00 6.25
CA SER A 115 7.13 7.92 6.60
C SER A 115 6.27 7.36 5.46
N THR A 116 5.06 6.91 5.79
CA THR A 116 4.02 6.55 4.81
C THR A 116 3.83 7.63 3.76
N LEU A 117 3.83 8.90 4.17
CA LEU A 117 3.63 10.04 3.27
C LEU A 117 4.81 10.27 2.35
N ASP A 118 6.04 10.08 2.83
CA ASP A 118 7.24 10.23 2.00
C ASP A 118 7.31 9.13 0.93
N MET A 119 7.01 7.88 1.30
CA MET A 119 6.93 6.78 0.34
C MET A 119 5.80 7.01 -0.68
N ALA A 120 4.62 7.44 -0.22
CA ALA A 120 3.50 7.75 -1.12
C ALA A 120 3.83 8.92 -2.08
N LYS A 121 4.50 9.97 -1.58
CA LYS A 121 4.99 11.08 -2.41
C LYS A 121 5.98 10.60 -3.45
N ALA A 122 6.95 9.76 -3.06
CA ALA A 122 7.93 9.20 -4.00
C ALA A 122 7.23 8.42 -5.14
N ILE A 123 6.21 7.61 -4.82
CA ILE A 123 5.41 6.89 -5.82
C ILE A 123 4.64 7.87 -6.70
N ALA A 124 3.97 8.86 -6.12
CA ALA A 124 3.20 9.84 -6.86
C ALA A 124 4.06 10.66 -7.84
N SER A 125 5.27 11.07 -7.44
CA SER A 125 6.20 11.81 -8.29
C SER A 125 6.75 10.97 -9.47
N LYS A 126 6.72 9.64 -9.39
CA LYS A 126 7.00 8.76 -10.54
C LYS A 126 5.84 8.71 -11.55
N ILE A 127 4.60 8.92 -11.08
CA ILE A 127 3.40 8.90 -11.93
C ILE A 127 3.19 10.25 -12.60
N ASP A 128 3.37 11.32 -11.84
CA ASP A 128 3.24 12.72 -12.27
C ASP A 128 4.47 13.51 -11.78
N PRO A 129 5.42 13.85 -12.66
CA PRO A 129 6.59 14.64 -12.29
C PRO A 129 6.27 16.03 -11.73
N ASP A 130 5.08 16.57 -12.02
CA ASP A 130 4.63 17.86 -11.47
C ASP A 130 3.98 17.71 -10.08
N PHE A 131 3.86 16.49 -9.56
CA PHE A 131 3.27 16.22 -8.24
C PHE A 131 3.99 16.95 -7.12
N ASP A 132 5.32 17.10 -7.21
CA ASP A 132 6.12 17.77 -6.19
C ASP A 132 5.66 19.22 -5.92
N LYS A 133 5.10 19.90 -6.93
CA LYS A 133 4.55 21.27 -6.78
C LYS A 133 3.31 21.32 -5.87
N LYS A 134 2.62 20.20 -5.71
CA LYS A 134 1.36 20.06 -4.94
C LYS A 134 1.52 19.16 -3.71
N ALA A 135 2.66 18.47 -3.59
CA ALA A 135 2.88 17.44 -2.59
C ALA A 135 2.68 17.96 -1.16
N ASP A 136 3.21 19.13 -0.82
CA ASP A 136 3.10 19.67 0.54
C ASP A 136 1.65 19.96 0.94
N ALA A 137 0.86 20.52 0.01
CA ALA A 137 -0.57 20.78 0.23
C ALA A 137 -1.36 19.47 0.36
N ILE A 138 -1.06 18.46 -0.44
CA ILE A 138 -1.71 17.14 -0.37
C ILE A 138 -1.35 16.42 0.93
N CYS A 139 -0.08 16.43 1.34
CA CYS A 139 0.36 15.85 2.60
C CYS A 139 -0.23 16.58 3.81
N ALA A 140 -0.39 17.91 3.76
CA ALA A 140 -1.07 18.66 4.81
C ALA A 140 -2.55 18.25 4.91
N LYS A 141 -3.25 18.17 3.77
CA LYS A 141 -4.66 17.71 3.74
C LYS A 141 -4.82 16.27 4.22
N ALA A 142 -3.90 15.38 3.84
CA ALA A 142 -3.91 14.00 4.33
C ALA A 142 -3.78 13.94 5.85
N ARG A 143 -2.92 14.78 6.44
CA ARG A 143 -2.78 14.87 7.89
C ARG A 143 -4.03 15.38 8.58
N GLU A 144 -4.69 16.38 8.01
CA GLU A 144 -5.96 16.91 8.50
C GLU A 144 -7.07 15.84 8.45
N MET A 145 -7.23 15.15 7.32
CA MET A 145 -8.21 14.06 7.17
C MET A 145 -7.96 12.91 8.15
N CYS A 146 -6.70 12.68 8.52
CA CYS A 146 -6.30 11.68 9.50
C CYS A 146 -6.21 12.22 10.93
N ALA A 147 -6.53 13.49 11.20
CA ALA A 147 -6.64 14.04 12.54
C ALA A 147 -8.09 13.87 13.01
N TRP A 148 -8.44 12.66 13.46
CA TRP A 148 -9.78 12.30 13.94
C TRP A 148 -10.15 12.96 15.29
N GLU A 149 -9.42 13.99 15.71
CA GLU A 149 -9.64 14.73 16.97
C GLU A 149 -11.07 15.26 17.11
N HIS A 150 -11.72 15.54 15.98
CA HIS A 150 -13.12 15.98 15.91
C HIS A 150 -14.15 14.84 15.93
N LEU A 151 -13.73 13.57 15.81
CA LEU A 151 -14.61 12.39 15.74
C LEU A 151 -14.59 11.55 17.03
N VAL A 152 -13.68 11.85 17.97
CA VAL A 152 -13.62 11.23 19.31
C VAL A 152 -14.57 11.91 20.32
N GLN A 153 -15.29 12.98 19.91
CA GLN A 153 -16.35 13.57 20.73
C GLN A 153 -17.70 12.86 20.53
N LYS A 154 -17.82 11.60 20.99
CA LYS A 154 -19.10 10.98 21.34
C LYS A 154 -18.92 9.95 22.44
#